data_AF-A0A2P6PLP6-F1
#
_entry.id   AF-A0A2P6PLP6-F1
#
_cell.length_a   1.000
_cell.length_b   1.000
_cell.length_c   1.000
_cell.angle_alpha   90.00
_cell.angle_beta   90.00
_cell.angle_gamma   90.00
#
_symmetry.space_group_name_H-M   'P 1'
#
loop_
_entity.id
_entity.type
_entity.pdbx_description
1 polymer ?
#
loop_
_entity_poly.entity_id
_entity_poly.type
_entity_poly.pdbx_seq_one_letter_code
_entity_poly.pdbx_strand_id
1 'polypeptide(L)'
;MMKLRFSTTLYFSDLPAANLKNDFNWVLYHEITHSLQRNGKGQAPTGVVEGIAEFVTLKSGFIPASFAKPGDGNSWDEGYSVTARFLDYCNGLKDGFVAELNKKMIDGYSNDFFN
;
A
#
# COMPACT_ATOMS: atom_id res chain seq x y z
N MET A 1 19.13 5.93 1.10
CA MET A 1 18.70 6.35 -0.26
C MET A 1 18.03 5.14 -0.90
N MET A 2 16.70 5.15 -1.04
CA MET A 2 16.01 4.03 -1.67
C MET A 2 16.31 4.07 -3.16
N LYS A 3 16.93 3.00 -3.66
CA LYS A 3 17.21 2.84 -5.09
C LYS A 3 15.96 2.21 -5.68
N LEU A 4 15.17 2.97 -6.43
CA LEU A 4 14.10 2.42 -7.27
C LEU A 4 14.73 1.35 -8.17
N ARG A 5 14.53 0.07 -7.83
CA ARG A 5 14.96 -1.07 -8.63
C ARG A 5 13.72 -1.67 -9.24
N PHE A 6 13.32 -1.12 -10.39
CA PHE A 6 12.33 -1.74 -11.24
C PHE A 6 12.94 -3.01 -11.85
N SER A 7 12.72 -4.18 -11.25
CA SER A 7 12.91 -5.47 -11.94
C SER A 7 11.62 -5.80 -12.70
N THR A 8 11.25 -4.94 -13.63
CA THR A 8 9.93 -4.90 -14.29
C THR A 8 9.91 -5.60 -15.65
N THR A 9 11.06 -6.11 -16.11
CA THR A 9 11.21 -6.68 -17.45
C THR A 9 10.40 -7.96 -17.66
N LEU A 10 10.04 -8.69 -16.60
CA LEU A 10 9.24 -9.91 -16.68
C LEU A 10 7.75 -9.71 -16.40
N TYR A 11 7.37 -8.68 -15.63
CA TYR A 11 5.96 -8.49 -15.26
C TYR A 11 5.16 -7.80 -16.37
N PHE A 12 5.76 -6.85 -17.09
CA PHE A 12 5.05 -6.11 -18.14
C PHE A 12 5.17 -6.73 -19.54
N SER A 13 6.11 -7.65 -19.77
CA SER A 13 6.27 -8.31 -21.09
C SER A 13 5.10 -9.21 -21.44
N ASP A 14 4.43 -9.77 -20.42
CA ASP A 14 3.43 -10.82 -20.56
C ASP A 14 2.00 -10.30 -20.33
N LEU A 15 1.85 -9.01 -20.04
CA LEU A 15 0.54 -8.39 -19.79
C LEU A 15 -0.16 -8.01 -21.10
N PRO A 16 -1.46 -8.33 -21.26
CA PRO A 16 -2.23 -7.84 -22.39
C PRO A 16 -2.18 -6.31 -22.46
N ALA A 17 -1.98 -5.76 -23.66
CA ALA A 17 -1.89 -4.31 -23.87
C ALA A 17 -3.09 -3.52 -23.29
N ALA A 18 -4.26 -4.17 -23.17
CA ALA A 18 -5.46 -3.61 -22.56
C ALA A 18 -5.29 -3.25 -21.07
N ASN A 19 -4.43 -3.96 -20.33
CA ASN A 19 -4.23 -3.75 -18.88
C ASN A 19 -2.94 -3.02 -18.55
N LEU A 20 -2.02 -2.87 -19.52
CA LEU A 20 -0.69 -2.32 -19.30
C LEU A 20 -0.72 -0.94 -18.62
N LYS A 21 -1.64 -0.05 -19.00
CA LYS A 21 -1.77 1.27 -18.35
C LYS A 21 -2.18 1.15 -16.88
N ASN A 22 -3.12 0.26 -16.57
CA ASN A 22 -3.62 0.06 -15.21
C ASN A 22 -2.51 -0.53 -14.33
N ASP A 23 -1.86 -1.58 -14.82
CA ASP A 23 -0.85 -2.31 -14.05
C ASP A 23 0.43 -1.48 -13.89
N PHE A 24 0.83 -0.72 -14.92
CA PHE A 24 1.93 0.22 -14.82
C PHE A 24 1.66 1.31 -13.78
N ASN A 25 0.46 1.91 -13.82
CA ASN A 25 0.10 2.92 -12.83
C ASN A 25 0.00 2.32 -11.41
N TRP A 26 -0.51 1.09 -11.27
CA TRP A 26 -0.57 0.41 -9.97
C TRP A 26 0.82 0.30 -9.34
N VAL A 27 1.80 -0.23 -10.08
CA VAL A 27 3.21 -0.30 -9.63
C VAL A 27 3.79 1.09 -9.38
N LEU A 28 3.50 2.06 -10.26
CA LEU A 28 4.07 3.40 -10.15
C LEU A 28 3.63 4.10 -8.85
N TYR A 29 2.33 4.08 -8.53
CA TYR A 29 1.81 4.69 -7.30
C TYR A 29 2.31 3.96 -6.05
N HIS A 30 2.41 2.63 -6.10
CA HIS A 30 2.97 1.82 -5.03
C HIS A 30 4.42 2.24 -4.71
N GLU A 31 5.30 2.26 -5.73
CA GLU A 31 6.72 2.55 -5.56
C GLU A 31 7.02 4.03 -5.22
N ILE A 32 6.23 4.96 -5.77
CA ILE A 32 6.29 6.37 -5.35
C ILE A 32 5.91 6.50 -3.87
N THR A 33 4.91 5.75 -3.41
CA THR A 33 4.49 5.78 -2.01
C THR A 33 5.61 5.32 -1.09
N HIS A 34 6.32 4.24 -1.41
CA HIS A 34 7.53 3.85 -0.67
C HIS A 34 8.57 4.96 -0.56
N SER A 35 8.71 5.79 -1.60
CA SER A 35 9.71 6.88 -1.62
C SER A 35 9.31 8.06 -0.73
N LEU A 36 8.01 8.22 -0.45
CA LEU A 36 7.44 9.31 0.34
C LEU A 36 7.09 8.90 1.78
N GLN A 37 6.79 7.63 2.00
CA GLN A 37 6.35 7.11 3.28
C GLN A 37 7.52 6.91 4.26
N ARG A 38 7.19 6.95 5.54
CA ARG A 38 8.06 6.51 6.62
C ARG A 38 7.88 5.00 6.82
N ASN A 39 8.94 4.34 7.27
CA ASN A 39 8.92 2.90 7.61
C ASN A 39 9.16 2.64 9.10
N GLY A 40 8.92 3.63 9.96
CA GLY A 40 9.13 3.50 11.40
C GLY A 40 10.58 3.24 11.79
N LYS A 41 11.56 3.85 11.10
CA LYS A 41 13.00 3.50 11.21
C LYS A 41 13.29 2.01 11.00
N GLY A 42 12.51 1.36 10.13
CA GLY A 42 12.60 -0.09 9.86
C GLY A 42 11.92 -0.98 10.89
N GLN A 43 11.17 -0.41 11.84
CA GLN A 43 10.42 -1.16 12.86
C GLN A 43 8.99 -1.48 12.43
N ALA A 44 8.45 -0.75 11.44
CA ALA A 44 7.12 -1.04 10.93
C ALA A 44 7.11 -2.42 10.27
N PRO A 45 6.13 -3.30 10.58
CA PRO A 45 5.96 -4.56 9.89
C PRO A 45 5.86 -4.33 8.38
N THR A 46 6.48 -5.21 7.59
CA THR A 46 6.42 -5.13 6.12
C THR A 46 4.98 -5.04 5.63
N GLY A 47 4.05 -5.81 6.21
CA GLY A 47 2.63 -5.74 5.86
C GLY A 47 2.00 -4.34 5.98
N VAL A 48 2.40 -3.54 6.96
CA VAL A 48 1.93 -2.14 7.10
C VAL A 48 2.57 -1.24 6.05
N VAL A 49 3.88 -1.38 5.84
CA VAL A 49 4.64 -0.59 4.86
C VAL A 49 4.11 -0.82 3.44
N GLU A 50 3.84 -2.07 3.08
CA GLU A 50 3.25 -2.48 1.80
C GLU A 50 1.76 -2.11 1.74
N GLY A 51 1.03 -2.30 2.83
CA GLY A 51 -0.39 -1.95 2.92
C GLY A 51 -0.66 -0.45 2.73
N ILE A 52 0.24 0.43 3.19
CA ILE A 52 0.15 1.89 2.93
C ILE A 52 0.38 2.19 1.44
N ALA A 53 1.35 1.52 0.80
CA ALA A 53 1.59 1.66 -0.63
C ALA A 53 0.37 1.20 -1.44
N GLU A 54 -0.20 0.05 -1.09
CA GLU A 54 -1.45 -0.46 -1.69
C GLU A 54 -2.67 0.42 -1.39
N PHE A 55 -2.75 1.06 -0.22
CA PHE A 55 -3.81 2.02 0.10
C PHE A 55 -3.77 3.21 -0.86
N VAL A 56 -2.60 3.81 -1.10
CA VAL A 56 -2.48 4.94 -2.03
C VAL A 56 -2.89 4.52 -3.44
N THR A 57 -2.46 3.34 -3.88
CA THR A 57 -2.85 2.82 -5.19
C THR A 57 -4.35 2.52 -5.26
N LEU A 58 -4.95 1.99 -4.19
CA LEU A 58 -6.40 1.83 -4.08
C LEU A 58 -7.13 3.18 -4.25
N LYS A 59 -6.64 4.26 -3.62
CA LYS A 59 -7.23 5.60 -3.79
C LYS A 59 -7.01 6.19 -5.19
N SER A 60 -5.98 5.76 -5.91
CA SER A 60 -5.72 6.19 -7.30
C SER A 60 -6.71 5.61 -8.31
N GLY A 61 -7.38 4.50 -7.96
CA GLY A 61 -8.33 3.80 -8.83
C GLY A 61 -7.70 2.81 -9.81
N PHE A 62 -6.38 2.71 -9.87
CA PHE A 62 -5.67 1.72 -10.70
C PHE A 62 -5.47 0.42 -9.92
N ILE A 63 -6.52 -0.39 -9.77
CA ILE A 63 -6.46 -1.66 -9.01
C ILE A 63 -6.55 -2.88 -9.93
N PRO A 64 -5.78 -3.95 -9.67
CA PRO A 64 -5.91 -5.20 -10.40
C PRO A 64 -7.22 -5.92 -10.03
N ALA A 65 -7.73 -6.77 -10.92
CA ALA A 65 -8.98 -7.51 -10.70
C ALA A 65 -8.92 -8.47 -9.50
N SER A 66 -7.73 -8.93 -9.12
CA SER A 66 -7.49 -9.81 -7.97
C SER A 66 -7.36 -9.07 -6.63
N PHE A 67 -7.50 -7.73 -6.62
CA PHE A 67 -7.37 -6.95 -5.40
C PHE A 67 -8.48 -7.31 -4.40
N ALA A 68 -8.13 -7.40 -3.12
CA ALA A 68 -9.09 -7.72 -2.06
C ALA A 68 -10.33 -6.80 -2.10
N LYS A 69 -11.50 -7.38 -1.84
CA LYS A 69 -12.75 -6.65 -1.67
C LYS A 69 -12.86 -6.13 -0.24
N PRO A 70 -13.70 -5.11 0.02
CA PRO A 70 -14.00 -4.68 1.38
C PRO A 70 -14.54 -5.86 2.22
N GLY A 71 -13.91 -6.12 3.36
CA GLY A 71 -14.28 -7.22 4.26
C GLY A 71 -13.64 -8.58 3.96
N ASP A 72 -12.79 -8.67 2.93
CA ASP A 72 -11.98 -9.88 2.69
C ASP A 72 -10.87 -10.02 3.77
N GLY A 73 -10.42 -11.26 4.00
CA GLY A 73 -9.38 -11.61 4.98
C GLY A 73 -9.96 -12.05 6.33
N ASN A 74 -9.21 -12.90 7.03
CA ASN A 74 -9.51 -13.36 8.39
C ASN A 74 -8.81 -12.49 9.45
N SER A 75 -7.74 -11.80 9.06
CA SER A 75 -7.10 -10.74 9.85
C SER A 75 -6.82 -9.52 8.98
N TRP A 76 -6.68 -8.35 9.60
CA TRP A 76 -6.44 -7.10 8.89
C TRP A 76 -5.07 -7.06 8.17
N ASP A 77 -4.13 -7.91 8.59
CA ASP A 77 -2.73 -7.97 8.14
C ASP A 77 -2.39 -9.24 7.32
N GLU A 78 -3.39 -10.02 6.91
CA GLU A 78 -3.19 -11.31 6.19
C GLU A 78 -2.52 -11.13 4.80
N GLY A 79 -2.61 -9.93 4.21
CA GLY A 79 -1.96 -9.62 2.93
C GLY A 79 -2.11 -8.15 2.55
N TYR A 80 -1.28 -7.66 1.62
CA TYR A 80 -1.14 -6.22 1.37
C TYR A 80 -2.43 -5.55 0.90
N SER A 81 -3.19 -6.19 -0.01
CA SER A 81 -4.47 -5.66 -0.45
C SER A 81 -5.54 -5.70 0.64
N VAL A 82 -5.49 -6.68 1.55
CA VAL A 82 -6.38 -6.76 2.73
C VAL A 82 -6.04 -5.64 3.71
N THR A 83 -4.76 -5.43 4.00
CA THR A 83 -4.28 -4.32 4.83
C THR A 83 -4.66 -2.97 4.25
N ALA A 84 -4.55 -2.79 2.93
CA ALA A 84 -5.01 -1.57 2.27
C ALA A 84 -6.52 -1.32 2.45
N ARG A 85 -7.35 -2.37 2.39
CA ARG A 85 -8.80 -2.26 2.66
C ARG A 85 -9.09 -1.91 4.10
N PHE A 86 -8.36 -2.49 5.04
CA PHE A 86 -8.46 -2.12 6.45
C PHE A 86 -8.07 -0.65 6.67
N LEU A 87 -6.96 -0.19 6.07
CA LEU A 87 -6.54 1.21 6.14
C LEU A 87 -7.55 2.17 5.50
N ASP A 88 -8.20 1.78 4.39
CA ASP A 88 -9.28 2.56 3.78
C ASP A 88 -10.51 2.65 4.68
N TYR A 89 -10.85 1.56 5.39
CA TYR A 89 -11.88 1.58 6.43
C TYR A 89 -11.52 2.53 7.58
N CYS A 90 -10.30 2.44 8.14
CA CYS A 90 -9.84 3.35 9.18
C CYS A 90 -9.87 4.82 8.73
N ASN A 91 -9.49 5.10 7.48
CA ASN A 91 -9.56 6.45 6.91
C ASN A 91 -11.00 6.94 6.69
N GLY A 92 -11.94 6.02 6.49
CA GLY A 92 -13.38 6.34 6.46
C GLY A 92 -13.95 6.68 7.84
N LEU A 93 -13.40 6.07 8.90
CA LEU A 93 -13.77 6.39 10.29
C LEU A 93 -13.16 7.70 10.78
N LYS A 94 -11.89 7.95 10.40
CA LYS A 94 -11.16 9.17 10.73
C LYS A 94 -10.44 9.67 9.49
N ASP A 95 -10.91 10.79 8.95
CA ASP A 95 -10.26 11.38 7.79
C ASP A 95 -8.78 11.70 8.09
N GLY A 96 -7.91 11.37 7.15
CA GLY A 96 -6.47 11.51 7.29
C GLY A 96 -5.78 10.46 8.18
N PHE A 97 -6.47 9.38 8.60
CA PHE A 97 -5.88 8.33 9.45
C PHE A 97 -4.54 7.82 8.92
N VAL A 98 -4.46 7.47 7.63
CA VAL A 98 -3.22 6.91 7.04
C VAL A 98 -2.11 7.95 6.97
N ALA A 99 -2.45 9.22 6.74
CA ALA A 99 -1.48 10.31 6.76
C ALA A 99 -0.91 10.53 8.17
N GLU A 100 -1.74 10.40 9.20
CA GLU A 100 -1.32 10.47 10.60
C GLU A 100 -0.45 9.27 11.01
N LEU A 101 -0.82 8.05 10.59
CA LEU A 101 0.01 6.85 10.76
C LEU A 101 1.42 7.09 10.17
N ASN A 102 1.48 7.53 8.91
CA ASN A 102 2.74 7.84 8.24
C ASN A 102 3.56 8.91 8.99
N LYS A 103 2.91 9.94 9.53
CA LYS A 103 3.57 10.98 10.34
C LYS A 103 4.13 10.42 11.64
N LYS A 104 3.38 9.55 12.33
CA LYS A 104 3.81 8.90 13.59
C LYS A 104 4.96 7.92 13.36
N MET A 105 5.12 7.41 12.15
CA MET A 105 6.24 6.54 11.78
C MET A 105 7.59 7.27 11.60
N ILE A 106 7.70 8.54 11.97
CA ILE A 106 8.95 9.32 11.81
C ILE A 106 10.12 8.74 12.62
N ASP A 107 9.84 8.22 13.82
CA ASP A 107 10.86 7.80 14.77
C ASP A 107 10.70 6.38 15.33
N GLY A 108 9.60 5.68 15.01
CA GLY A 108 9.35 4.29 15.37
C GLY A 108 8.01 3.78 14.83
N TYR A 109 7.55 2.61 15.27
CA TYR A 109 6.22 2.07 14.95
C TYR A 109 5.57 1.49 16.20
N SER A 110 4.25 1.68 16.36
CA SER A 110 3.45 0.99 17.38
C SER A 110 2.05 0.68 16.87
N ASN A 111 1.57 -0.53 17.20
CA ASN A 111 0.18 -0.93 16.98
C ASN A 111 -0.80 -0.13 17.86
N ASP A 112 -0.33 0.55 18.90
CA ASP A 112 -1.19 1.34 19.79
C ASP A 112 -1.94 2.47 19.06
N PHE A 113 -1.47 2.86 17.87
CA PHE A 113 -2.18 3.84 17.05
C PHE A 113 -3.53 3.32 16.51
N PHE A 114 -3.72 2.00 16.45
CA PHE A 114 -4.97 1.39 15.98
C PHE A 114 -5.99 1.13 17.10
N ASN A 115 -5.62 1.37 18.38
CA ASN A 115 -6.48 1.19 19.54
C ASN A 115 -7.43 2.37 19.79
#